data_AF-E1JXY2-F1
#
_entry.id   AF-E1JXY2-F1
#
_cell.length_a   1.000
_cell.length_b   1.000
_cell.length_c   1.000
_cell.angle_alpha   90.00
_cell.angle_beta   90.00
_cell.angle_gamma   90.00
#
_symmetry.space_group_name_H-M   'P 1'
#
loop_
_entity.id
_entity.type
_entity.pdbx_description
1 polymer ?
#
loop_
_entity_poly.entity_id
_entity_poly.type
_entity_poly.pdbx_seq_one_letter_code
_entity_poly.pdbx_strand_id
1 'polypeptide(L)'
;MIMTTTTTALDTNTLAIWEEWNFDQDEVGDWIAIGFTDPVEAGEWYNAGFRVASEAAEWRKAGFVAEDAAAWEDVWPITPGETAKWVEAGFDYRDGWEWGDAGFAGDELDEVLAWCDAGFDTPAKAREWREYYEFAPLEAKSWRDAGYEVEYAYAWRSAGFTQAEADEWYAAGFRDVGEAVDWFNACLTPKAAAAAKEAGQEAPGEAE
;
A
#
# COMPACT_ATOMS: atom_id res chain seq x y z
N MET A 1 3.75 49.40 -27.82
CA MET A 1 2.71 49.16 -26.80
C MET A 1 3.40 48.36 -25.72
N ILE A 2 3.80 49.02 -24.64
CA ILE A 2 4.59 48.43 -23.55
C ILE A 2 3.58 48.06 -22.47
N MET A 3 3.40 46.77 -22.22
CA MET A 3 2.56 46.27 -21.12
C MET A 3 3.32 46.53 -19.82
N THR A 4 2.91 47.55 -19.06
CA THR A 4 3.42 47.77 -17.71
C THR A 4 2.75 46.78 -16.76
N THR A 5 3.50 45.77 -16.32
CA THR A 5 3.10 44.89 -15.22
C THR A 5 3.03 45.75 -13.95
N THR A 6 1.82 45.90 -13.41
CA THR A 6 1.60 46.62 -12.16
C THR A 6 1.91 45.66 -11.02
N THR A 7 3.11 45.77 -10.46
CA THR A 7 3.45 45.18 -9.16
C THR A 7 2.64 45.92 -8.10
N THR A 8 1.58 45.29 -7.61
CA THR A 8 0.81 45.80 -6.47
C THR A 8 1.73 45.78 -5.25
N ALA A 9 2.18 46.96 -4.80
CA ALA A 9 2.92 47.07 -3.56
C ALA A 9 2.03 46.60 -2.40
N LEU A 10 2.49 45.60 -1.65
CA LEU A 10 1.85 45.16 -0.41
C LEU A 10 1.76 46.36 0.55
N ASP A 11 0.64 46.49 1.26
CA ASP A 11 0.53 47.54 2.27
C ASP A 11 1.42 47.22 3.48
N THR A 12 1.81 48.27 4.22
CA THR A 12 2.77 48.17 5.33
C THR A 12 2.30 47.23 6.45
N ASN A 13 0.99 47.03 6.62
CA ASN A 13 0.46 46.12 7.64
C ASN A 13 0.65 44.66 7.21
N THR A 14 0.46 44.36 5.92
CA THR A 14 0.71 43.02 5.37
C THR A 14 2.18 42.63 5.47
N LEU A 15 3.11 43.54 5.15
CA LEU A 15 4.56 43.30 5.28
C LEU A 15 5.00 43.04 6.74
N ALA A 16 4.41 43.75 7.70
CA ALA A 16 4.71 43.54 9.11
C ALA A 16 4.35 42.12 9.58
N ILE A 17 3.29 41.52 9.03
CA ILE A 17 2.90 40.14 9.38
C ILE A 17 3.94 39.16 8.83
N TRP A 18 4.37 39.30 7.57
CA TRP A 18 5.45 38.46 7.01
C TRP A 18 6.74 38.50 7.85
N GLU A 19 7.12 39.69 8.34
CA GLU A 19 8.26 39.87 9.24
C GLU A 19 8.04 39.18 10.61
N GLU A 20 6.81 39.19 11.16
CA GLU A 20 6.48 38.46 12.39
C GLU A 20 6.64 36.95 12.27
N TRP A 21 6.40 36.39 11.08
CA TRP A 21 6.65 34.98 10.77
C TRP A 21 8.10 34.69 10.36
N ASN A 22 8.98 35.68 10.45
CA ASN A 22 10.42 35.57 10.20
C ASN A 22 10.77 35.14 8.76
N PHE A 23 9.96 35.55 7.78
CA PHE A 23 10.30 35.43 6.37
C PHE A 23 11.33 36.50 5.99
N ASP A 24 12.33 36.12 5.19
CA ASP A 24 13.18 37.10 4.50
C ASP A 24 12.43 37.72 3.30
N GLN A 25 12.82 38.93 2.89
CA GLN A 25 12.16 39.65 1.80
C GLN A 25 12.20 38.90 0.47
N ASP A 26 13.27 38.14 0.22
CA ASP A 26 13.39 37.29 -0.96
C ASP A 26 12.40 36.10 -0.90
N GLU A 27 12.18 35.52 0.29
CA GLU A 27 11.21 34.43 0.49
C GLU A 27 9.77 34.92 0.30
N VAL A 28 9.43 36.12 0.80
CA VAL A 28 8.09 36.71 0.60
C VAL A 28 7.75 36.80 -0.89
N GLY A 29 8.73 37.13 -1.73
CA GLY A 29 8.57 37.17 -3.18
C GLY A 29 8.20 35.80 -3.77
N ASP A 30 8.89 34.75 -3.35
CA ASP A 30 8.67 33.38 -3.83
C ASP A 30 7.27 32.87 -3.43
N TRP A 31 6.89 33.04 -2.17
CA TRP A 31 5.58 32.63 -1.65
C TRP A 31 4.43 33.36 -2.34
N ILE A 32 4.57 34.66 -2.60
CA ILE A 32 3.55 35.41 -3.35
C ILE A 32 3.50 34.97 -4.82
N ALA A 33 4.66 34.73 -5.45
CA ALA A 33 4.74 34.35 -6.86
C ALA A 33 4.01 33.03 -7.16
N ILE A 34 3.95 32.12 -6.18
CA ILE A 34 3.23 30.84 -6.29
C ILE A 34 1.80 30.87 -5.73
N GLY A 35 1.33 32.03 -5.26
CA GLY A 35 -0.07 32.27 -4.89
C GLY A 35 -0.40 32.25 -3.41
N PHE A 36 0.59 32.31 -2.50
CA PHE A 36 0.36 32.60 -1.08
C PHE A 36 0.38 34.11 -0.85
N THR A 37 -0.77 34.75 -1.08
CA THR A 37 -0.92 36.21 -0.89
C THR A 37 -1.33 36.58 0.53
N ASP A 38 -1.82 35.62 1.31
CA ASP A 38 -2.15 35.80 2.73
C ASP A 38 -0.92 35.42 3.58
N PRO A 39 -0.31 36.38 4.30
CA PRO A 39 0.83 36.09 5.18
C PRO A 39 0.49 35.12 6.31
N VAL A 40 -0.78 35.05 6.75
CA VAL A 40 -1.18 34.13 7.81
C VAL A 40 -1.15 32.71 7.28
N GLU A 41 -1.76 32.46 6.11
CA GLU A 41 -1.71 31.15 5.44
C GLU A 41 -0.26 30.72 5.21
N ALA A 42 0.57 31.59 4.63
CA ALA A 42 1.99 31.26 4.42
C ALA A 42 2.73 30.95 5.73
N GLY A 43 2.44 31.72 6.79
CA GLY A 43 2.97 31.48 8.13
C GLY A 43 2.55 30.13 8.73
N GLU A 44 1.32 29.68 8.48
CA GLU A 44 0.85 28.35 8.89
C GLU A 44 1.65 27.24 8.23
N TRP A 45 1.84 27.30 6.90
CA TRP A 45 2.67 26.35 6.15
C TRP A 45 4.13 26.38 6.61
N TYR A 46 4.67 27.57 6.82
CA TYR A 46 6.02 27.74 7.34
C TYR A 46 6.14 27.10 8.73
N ASN A 47 5.23 27.37 9.67
CA ASN A 47 5.29 26.76 11.00
C ASN A 47 5.05 25.26 10.99
N ALA A 48 4.29 24.74 10.03
CA ALA A 48 4.03 23.31 9.87
C ALA A 48 5.24 22.51 9.37
N GLY A 49 6.27 23.15 8.81
CA GLY A 49 7.48 22.45 8.33
C GLY A 49 7.92 22.91 6.94
N PHE A 50 6.98 23.33 6.12
CA PHE A 50 7.18 23.66 4.71
C PHE A 50 7.88 25.02 4.53
N ARG A 51 9.22 24.99 4.53
CA ARG A 51 10.05 26.20 4.31
C ARG A 51 10.16 26.60 2.84
N VAL A 52 9.93 25.64 1.94
CA VAL A 52 9.99 25.89 0.50
C VAL A 52 8.58 26.14 -0.02
N ALA A 53 8.37 27.33 -0.57
CA ALA A 53 7.07 27.76 -1.09
C ALA A 53 6.45 26.73 -2.05
N SER A 54 7.26 26.20 -2.99
CA SER A 54 6.78 25.22 -3.97
C SER A 54 6.28 23.92 -3.36
N GLU A 55 6.89 23.43 -2.27
CA GLU A 55 6.44 22.22 -1.58
C GLU A 55 5.08 22.45 -0.92
N ALA A 56 4.93 23.57 -0.20
CA ALA A 56 3.64 23.99 0.36
C ALA A 56 2.56 24.14 -0.73
N ALA A 57 2.94 24.66 -1.90
CA ALA A 57 2.04 24.82 -3.03
C ALA A 57 1.51 23.48 -3.57
N GLU A 58 2.35 22.44 -3.60
CA GLU A 58 1.96 21.12 -4.08
C GLU A 58 0.94 20.47 -3.15
N TRP A 59 1.20 20.50 -1.83
CA TRP A 59 0.26 20.04 -0.81
C TRP A 59 -1.05 20.82 -0.81
N ARG A 60 -0.99 22.15 -0.86
CA ARG A 60 -2.18 23.01 -0.99
C ARG A 60 -2.97 22.70 -2.26
N LYS A 61 -2.30 22.51 -3.39
CA LYS A 61 -2.94 22.15 -4.67
C LYS A 61 -3.58 20.76 -4.63
N ALA A 62 -3.01 19.83 -3.86
CA ALA A 62 -3.58 18.53 -3.57
C ALA A 62 -4.77 18.59 -2.59
N GLY A 63 -5.09 19.76 -2.05
CA GLY A 63 -6.27 20.01 -1.22
C GLY A 63 -6.02 19.95 0.28
N PHE A 64 -4.75 19.88 0.71
CA PHE A 64 -4.38 19.82 2.11
C PHE A 64 -4.26 21.21 2.72
N VAL A 65 -4.51 21.30 4.03
CA VAL A 65 -4.07 22.41 4.87
C VAL A 65 -2.70 22.07 5.49
N ALA A 66 -2.01 23.09 6.01
CA ALA A 66 -0.64 22.95 6.53
C ALA A 66 -0.50 21.85 7.61
N GLU A 67 -1.45 21.79 8.56
CA GLU A 67 -1.43 20.80 9.65
C GLU A 67 -1.58 19.36 9.12
N ASP A 68 -2.54 19.11 8.24
CA ASP A 68 -2.75 17.79 7.64
C ASP A 68 -1.55 17.39 6.78
N ALA A 69 -1.02 18.31 5.97
CA ALA A 69 0.15 18.05 5.14
C ALA A 69 1.37 17.67 5.98
N ALA A 70 1.60 18.34 7.12
CA ALA A 70 2.71 18.01 8.02
C ALA A 70 2.58 16.61 8.63
N ALA A 71 1.36 16.17 8.95
CA ALA A 71 1.14 14.81 9.44
C ALA A 71 1.52 13.74 8.40
N TRP A 72 1.41 14.07 7.11
CA TRP A 72 1.78 13.20 6.00
C TRP A 72 3.22 13.40 5.50
N GLU A 73 3.86 14.55 5.74
CA GLU A 73 5.25 14.79 5.34
C GLU A 73 6.22 13.81 6.02
N ASP A 74 5.95 13.49 7.29
CA ASP A 74 6.72 12.53 8.08
C ASP A 74 6.38 11.07 7.73
N VAL A 75 5.37 10.85 6.90
CA VAL A 75 5.04 9.53 6.36
C VAL A 75 6.08 9.23 5.26
N TRP A 76 6.55 7.98 5.21
CA TRP A 76 7.45 7.40 4.20
C TRP A 76 7.17 7.94 2.77
N PRO A 77 8.14 7.91 1.82
CA PRO A 77 8.10 8.75 0.62
C PRO A 77 6.82 8.59 -0.21
N ILE A 78 5.88 9.51 0.02
CA ILE A 78 4.58 9.63 -0.64
C ILE A 78 4.42 11.09 -1.10
N THR A 79 3.99 11.27 -2.34
CA THR A 79 3.76 12.61 -2.89
C THR A 79 2.43 13.18 -2.40
N PRO A 80 2.22 14.51 -2.45
CA PRO A 80 0.93 15.11 -2.12
C PRO A 80 -0.22 14.56 -2.97
N GLY A 81 0.06 14.30 -4.25
CA GLY A 81 -0.92 13.75 -5.19
C GLY A 81 -1.30 12.30 -4.90
N GLU A 82 -0.36 11.47 -4.45
CA GLU A 82 -0.66 10.13 -3.96
C GLU A 82 -1.43 10.20 -2.65
N THR A 83 -0.98 11.04 -1.71
CA THR A 83 -1.65 11.25 -0.42
C THR A 83 -3.12 11.62 -0.58
N ALA A 84 -3.45 12.50 -1.53
CA ALA A 84 -4.82 12.86 -1.85
C ALA A 84 -5.69 11.63 -2.22
N LYS A 85 -5.14 10.67 -2.96
CA LYS A 85 -5.84 9.42 -3.31
C LYS A 85 -6.07 8.54 -2.09
N TRP A 86 -5.07 8.43 -1.21
CA TRP A 86 -5.19 7.67 0.04
C TRP A 86 -6.29 8.25 0.94
N VAL A 87 -6.30 9.58 1.09
CA VAL A 87 -7.35 10.28 1.84
C VAL A 87 -8.74 10.11 1.19
N GLU A 88 -8.84 10.18 -0.13
CA GLU A 88 -10.10 9.92 -0.86
C GLU A 88 -10.60 8.49 -0.66
N ALA A 89 -9.68 7.53 -0.56
CA ALA A 89 -9.97 6.14 -0.24
C ALA A 89 -10.29 5.90 1.26
N GLY A 90 -10.23 6.94 2.08
CA GLY A 90 -10.60 6.91 3.50
C GLY A 90 -9.47 6.55 4.46
N PHE A 91 -8.23 6.55 3.99
CA PHE A 91 -7.05 6.30 4.83
C PHE A 91 -6.54 7.60 5.48
N ASP A 92 -6.06 7.49 6.72
CA ASP A 92 -5.35 8.56 7.41
C ASP A 92 -3.82 8.36 7.36
N TYR A 93 -3.08 9.34 7.89
CA TYR A 93 -1.62 9.34 7.88
C TYR A 93 -1.01 8.13 8.64
N ARG A 94 -1.74 7.59 9.63
CA ARG A 94 -1.31 6.40 10.37
C ARG A 94 -1.45 5.17 9.51
N ASP A 95 -2.57 5.03 8.80
CA ASP A 95 -2.72 3.94 7.84
C ASP A 95 -1.62 4.00 6.78
N GLY A 96 -1.38 5.21 6.23
CA GLY A 96 -0.27 5.45 5.31
C GLY A 96 1.04 4.92 5.87
N TRP A 97 1.39 5.32 7.10
CA TRP A 97 2.59 4.83 7.78
C TRP A 97 2.64 3.30 7.95
N GLU A 98 1.55 2.68 8.40
CA GLU A 98 1.52 1.23 8.64
C GLU A 98 1.66 0.43 7.34
N TRP A 99 1.02 0.86 6.26
CA TRP A 99 1.16 0.21 4.94
C TRP A 99 2.57 0.43 4.36
N GLY A 100 3.15 1.61 4.54
CA GLY A 100 4.54 1.90 4.16
C GLY A 100 5.56 1.03 4.91
N ASP A 101 5.41 0.88 6.22
CA ASP A 101 6.27 0.00 7.06
C ASP A 101 6.11 -1.49 6.68
N ALA A 102 4.93 -1.86 6.19
CA ALA A 102 4.66 -3.18 5.64
C ALA A 102 5.22 -3.40 4.22
N GLY A 103 5.89 -2.39 3.64
CA GLY A 103 6.57 -2.49 2.34
C GLY A 103 5.69 -2.19 1.13
N PHE A 104 4.55 -1.51 1.32
CA PHE A 104 3.75 -0.99 0.21
C PHE A 104 4.23 0.41 -0.17
N ALA A 105 4.33 0.69 -1.48
CA ALA A 105 4.79 1.95 -2.05
C ALA A 105 3.64 2.94 -2.33
N GLY A 106 3.91 4.25 -2.40
CA GLY A 106 2.88 5.31 -2.20
C GLY A 106 1.89 5.33 -3.35
N ASP A 107 2.38 4.88 -4.50
CA ASP A 107 1.69 4.59 -5.73
C ASP A 107 0.97 3.22 -5.76
N GLU A 108 1.12 2.37 -4.74
CA GLU A 108 0.52 1.03 -4.63
C GLU A 108 -0.87 1.02 -3.94
N LEU A 109 -1.56 2.17 -3.86
CA LEU A 109 -2.91 2.24 -3.26
C LEU A 109 -3.89 1.21 -3.86
N ASP A 110 -3.85 0.98 -5.17
CA ASP A 110 -4.71 -0.02 -5.82
C ASP A 110 -4.44 -1.45 -5.31
N GLU A 111 -3.17 -1.76 -4.99
CA GLU A 111 -2.80 -3.05 -4.41
C GLU A 111 -3.28 -3.15 -2.96
N VAL A 112 -3.10 -2.09 -2.17
CA VAL A 112 -3.60 -2.00 -0.79
C VAL A 112 -5.11 -2.22 -0.74
N LEU A 113 -5.86 -1.55 -1.62
CA LEU A 113 -7.30 -1.74 -1.75
C LEU A 113 -7.66 -3.17 -2.13
N ALA A 114 -6.91 -3.80 -3.04
CA ALA A 114 -7.14 -5.19 -3.41
C ALA A 114 -6.91 -6.16 -2.23
N TRP A 115 -5.92 -5.90 -1.36
CA TRP A 115 -5.72 -6.65 -0.12
C TRP A 115 -6.86 -6.45 0.88
N CYS A 116 -7.33 -5.21 1.06
CA CYS A 116 -8.50 -4.91 1.90
C CYS A 116 -9.77 -5.60 1.37
N ASP A 117 -10.05 -5.53 0.06
CA ASP A 117 -11.19 -6.22 -0.58
C ASP A 117 -11.08 -7.75 -0.47
N ALA A 118 -9.85 -8.25 -0.41
CA ALA A 118 -9.56 -9.66 -0.13
C ALA A 118 -9.78 -10.04 1.35
N GLY A 119 -10.10 -9.09 2.24
CA GLY A 119 -10.32 -9.28 3.68
C GLY A 119 -9.04 -9.26 4.51
N PHE A 120 -7.94 -8.72 3.96
CA PHE A 120 -6.68 -8.51 4.65
C PHE A 120 -6.59 -7.06 5.14
N ASP A 121 -7.50 -6.67 6.03
CA ASP A 121 -7.72 -5.29 6.49
C ASP A 121 -6.57 -4.70 7.33
N THR A 122 -5.45 -5.41 7.47
CA THR A 122 -4.28 -4.95 8.22
C THR A 122 -3.01 -5.22 7.40
N PRO A 123 -2.07 -4.26 7.33
CA PRO A 123 -0.84 -4.41 6.54
C PRO A 123 -0.04 -5.66 6.89
N ALA A 124 0.02 -6.04 8.18
CA ALA A 124 0.74 -7.23 8.63
C ALA A 124 0.23 -8.53 7.99
N LYS A 125 -1.09 -8.69 7.86
CA LYS A 125 -1.69 -9.87 7.22
C LYS A 125 -1.45 -9.87 5.72
N ALA A 126 -1.54 -8.72 5.05
CA ALA A 126 -1.25 -8.62 3.63
C ALA A 126 0.22 -8.93 3.33
N ARG A 127 1.13 -8.35 4.13
CA ARG A 127 2.58 -8.56 4.06
C ARG A 127 2.97 -10.02 4.19
N GLU A 128 2.39 -10.74 5.14
CA GLU A 128 2.66 -12.16 5.35
C GLU A 128 2.47 -12.97 4.06
N TRP A 129 1.34 -12.77 3.37
CA TRP A 129 1.01 -13.49 2.14
C TRP A 129 1.77 -12.97 0.91
N ARG A 130 2.01 -11.65 0.84
CA ARG A 130 2.69 -10.97 -0.28
C ARG A 130 4.20 -11.19 -0.27
N GLU A 131 4.88 -10.80 0.79
CA GLU A 131 6.34 -10.68 0.83
C GLU A 131 7.03 -12.05 0.92
N TYR A 132 6.52 -12.95 1.76
CA TYR A 132 7.19 -14.23 2.00
C TYR A 132 6.82 -15.30 0.98
N TYR A 133 5.62 -15.23 0.41
CA TYR A 133 5.05 -16.33 -0.38
C TYR A 133 4.52 -15.91 -1.75
N GLU A 134 4.63 -14.61 -2.09
CA GLU A 134 4.30 -14.05 -3.41
C GLU A 134 2.86 -14.37 -3.87
N PHE A 135 1.91 -14.36 -2.93
CA PHE A 135 0.50 -14.50 -3.28
C PHE A 135 -0.08 -13.18 -3.78
N ALA A 136 -0.95 -13.26 -4.78
CA ALA A 136 -1.83 -12.17 -5.14
C ALA A 136 -3.03 -12.10 -4.15
N PRO A 137 -3.66 -10.93 -3.92
CA PRO A 137 -4.74 -10.77 -2.94
C PRO A 137 -5.90 -11.76 -3.09
N LEU A 138 -6.39 -11.97 -4.31
CA LEU A 138 -7.49 -12.90 -4.58
C LEU A 138 -7.11 -14.37 -4.41
N GLU A 139 -5.84 -14.70 -4.70
CA GLU A 139 -5.32 -16.04 -4.47
C GLU A 139 -5.17 -16.29 -2.97
N ALA A 140 -4.55 -15.37 -2.24
CA ALA A 140 -4.46 -15.44 -0.78
C ALA A 140 -5.85 -15.60 -0.13
N LYS A 141 -6.85 -14.86 -0.63
CA LYS A 141 -8.24 -14.99 -0.20
C LYS A 141 -8.78 -16.40 -0.39
N SER A 142 -8.60 -17.02 -1.56
CA SER A 142 -9.16 -18.35 -1.81
C SER A 142 -8.56 -19.40 -0.88
N TRP A 143 -7.24 -19.36 -0.67
CA TRP A 143 -6.56 -20.27 0.26
C TRP A 143 -6.99 -20.04 1.71
N ARG A 144 -7.02 -18.78 2.17
CA ARG A 144 -7.44 -18.44 3.53
C ARG A 144 -8.90 -18.82 3.80
N ASP A 145 -9.80 -18.52 2.87
CA ASP A 145 -11.25 -18.79 3.03
C ASP A 145 -11.55 -20.30 3.00
N ALA A 146 -10.68 -21.10 2.38
CA ALA A 146 -10.70 -22.56 2.47
C ALA A 146 -10.08 -23.12 3.77
N GLY A 147 -9.56 -22.24 4.64
CA GLY A 147 -9.02 -22.60 5.95
C GLY A 147 -7.55 -23.02 5.95
N TYR A 148 -6.81 -22.71 4.88
CA TYR A 148 -5.37 -22.98 4.82
C TYR A 148 -4.56 -21.87 5.48
N GLU A 149 -3.61 -22.28 6.32
CA GLU A 149 -2.52 -21.41 6.78
C GLU A 149 -1.56 -21.13 5.62
N VAL A 150 -0.88 -19.98 5.67
CA VAL A 150 -0.12 -19.44 4.53
C VAL A 150 1.03 -20.36 4.10
N GLU A 151 1.75 -20.97 5.04
CA GLU A 151 2.83 -21.92 4.77
C GLU A 151 2.33 -23.15 4.03
N TYR A 152 1.15 -23.63 4.45
CA TYR A 152 0.56 -24.83 3.90
C TYR A 152 -0.05 -24.56 2.53
N ALA A 153 -0.71 -23.41 2.36
CA ALA A 153 -1.14 -22.92 1.05
C ALA A 153 0.05 -22.81 0.08
N TYR A 154 1.16 -22.24 0.55
CA TYR A 154 2.39 -22.13 -0.24
C TYR A 154 2.96 -23.50 -0.64
N ALA A 155 2.96 -24.48 0.26
CA ALA A 155 3.43 -25.83 -0.06
C ALA A 155 2.64 -26.45 -1.23
N TRP A 156 1.30 -26.37 -1.21
CA TRP A 156 0.46 -26.85 -2.31
C TRP A 156 0.66 -26.04 -3.60
N ARG A 157 0.67 -24.71 -3.50
CA ARG A 157 0.87 -23.81 -4.64
C ARG A 157 2.22 -24.04 -5.32
N SER A 158 3.29 -24.15 -4.54
CA SER A 158 4.65 -24.41 -5.05
C SER A 158 4.81 -25.81 -5.65
N ALA A 159 3.99 -26.77 -5.21
CA ALA A 159 3.85 -28.07 -5.86
C ALA A 159 3.01 -28.03 -7.16
N GLY A 160 2.49 -26.85 -7.54
CA GLY A 160 1.76 -26.63 -8.78
C GLY A 160 0.25 -26.83 -8.67
N PHE A 161 -0.29 -27.02 -7.46
CA PHE A 161 -1.71 -27.17 -7.25
C PHE A 161 -2.40 -25.83 -7.01
N THR A 162 -3.59 -25.70 -7.58
CA THR A 162 -4.55 -24.67 -7.19
C THR A 162 -5.20 -25.03 -5.85
N GLN A 163 -5.81 -24.03 -5.20
CA GLN A 163 -6.59 -24.25 -3.97
C GLN A 163 -7.67 -25.33 -4.16
N ALA A 164 -8.37 -25.32 -5.30
CA ALA A 164 -9.42 -26.30 -5.58
C ALA A 164 -8.86 -27.72 -5.71
N GLU A 165 -7.70 -27.89 -6.33
CA GLU A 165 -7.05 -29.21 -6.42
C GLU A 165 -6.57 -29.68 -5.04
N ALA A 166 -6.00 -28.78 -4.23
CA ALA A 166 -5.63 -29.10 -2.85
C ALA A 166 -6.84 -29.56 -2.02
N ASP A 167 -8.00 -28.93 -2.18
CA ASP A 167 -9.26 -29.37 -1.56
C ASP A 167 -9.66 -30.79 -2.00
N GLU A 168 -9.50 -31.12 -3.28
CA GLU A 168 -9.83 -32.46 -3.79
C GLU A 168 -8.93 -33.54 -3.19
N TRP A 169 -7.63 -33.28 -3.10
CA TRP A 169 -6.68 -34.17 -2.43
C TRP A 169 -6.96 -34.28 -0.93
N TYR A 170 -7.27 -33.16 -0.28
CA TYR A 170 -7.66 -33.13 1.13
C TYR A 170 -8.96 -33.92 1.38
N ALA A 171 -9.96 -33.78 0.53
CA ALA A 171 -11.21 -34.53 0.61
C ALA A 171 -11.00 -36.04 0.42
N ALA A 172 -10.02 -36.43 -0.42
CA ALA A 172 -9.62 -37.81 -0.61
C ALA A 172 -8.74 -38.39 0.53
N GLY A 173 -8.43 -37.59 1.56
CA GLY A 173 -7.69 -38.02 2.74
C GLY A 173 -6.18 -37.77 2.70
N PHE A 174 -5.67 -37.12 1.65
CA PHE A 174 -4.26 -36.76 1.55
C PHE A 174 -4.01 -35.44 2.28
N ARG A 175 -3.21 -35.49 3.35
CA ARG A 175 -2.81 -34.31 4.15
C ARG A 175 -1.36 -33.91 3.92
N ASP A 176 -0.58 -34.79 3.32
CA ASP A 176 0.80 -34.54 2.97
C ASP A 176 0.88 -34.13 1.50
N VAL A 177 1.50 -32.99 1.22
CA VAL A 177 1.64 -32.47 -0.15
C VAL A 177 2.55 -33.39 -0.96
N GLY A 178 3.62 -33.91 -0.36
CA GLY A 178 4.55 -34.83 -1.03
C GLY A 178 3.84 -36.10 -1.48
N GLU A 179 3.06 -36.71 -0.59
CA GLU A 179 2.26 -37.89 -0.93
C GLU A 179 1.29 -37.59 -2.09
N ALA A 180 0.58 -36.46 -2.04
CA ALA A 180 -0.32 -36.06 -3.12
C ALA A 180 0.43 -35.84 -4.45
N VAL A 181 1.61 -35.22 -4.41
CA VAL A 181 2.49 -35.03 -5.57
C VAL A 181 2.91 -36.36 -6.18
N ASP A 182 3.30 -37.35 -5.37
CA ASP A 182 3.74 -38.65 -5.86
C ASP A 182 2.62 -39.38 -6.61
N TRP A 183 1.42 -39.38 -6.06
CA TRP A 183 0.24 -39.93 -6.72
C TRP A 183 -0.17 -39.14 -7.97
N PHE A 184 -0.08 -37.81 -7.92
CA PHE A 184 -0.36 -36.95 -9.07
C PHE A 184 0.61 -37.19 -10.22
N ASN A 185 1.92 -37.32 -9.92
CA ASN A 185 2.96 -37.63 -10.90
C ASN A 185 2.80 -39.03 -11.51
N ALA A 186 2.18 -39.95 -10.77
CA ALA A 186 1.74 -41.24 -11.30
C ALA A 186 0.51 -41.17 -12.21
N CYS A 187 0.00 -39.96 -12.48
CA CYS A 187 -1.22 -39.68 -13.24
C CYS A 187 -2.49 -40.22 -12.57
N LEU A 188 -2.51 -40.35 -11.23
CA LEU A 188 -3.72 -40.70 -10.49
C LEU A 188 -4.46 -39.44 -10.02
N THR A 189 -5.77 -39.46 -10.20
CA THR A 189 -6.69 -38.51 -9.56
C THR A 189 -6.74 -38.78 -8.05
N PRO A 190 -7.12 -37.80 -7.20
CA PRO A 190 -7.26 -37.98 -5.75
C PRO A 190 -8.08 -39.23 -5.37
N LYS A 191 -9.20 -39.44 -6.06
CA LYS A 191 -10.07 -40.60 -5.84
C LYS A 191 -9.40 -41.93 -6.20
N ALA A 192 -8.67 -41.96 -7.31
CA ALA A 192 -7.96 -43.17 -7.74
C ALA A 192 -6.77 -43.47 -6.82
N ALA A 193 -6.05 -42.46 -6.38
CA ALA A 193 -4.98 -42.55 -5.40
C ALA A 193 -5.49 -43.09 -4.06
N ALA A 194 -6.62 -42.56 -3.56
CA ALA A 194 -7.24 -43.06 -2.32
C ALA A 194 -7.59 -44.56 -2.42
N ALA A 195 -8.17 -44.99 -3.54
CA ALA A 195 -8.49 -46.40 -3.76
C ALA A 195 -7.23 -47.29 -3.86
N ALA A 196 -6.15 -46.79 -4.49
CA ALA A 196 -4.87 -47.48 -4.56
C ALA A 196 -4.24 -47.65 -3.17
N LYS A 197 -4.27 -46.59 -2.35
CA LYS A 197 -3.80 -46.60 -0.95
C LYS A 197 -4.61 -47.56 -0.09
N GLU A 198 -5.93 -47.59 -0.22
CA GLU A 198 -6.80 -48.56 0.46
C GLU A 198 -6.51 -50.01 0.05
N ALA A 199 -6.09 -50.23 -1.20
CA ALA A 199 -5.65 -51.54 -1.70
C ALA A 199 -4.22 -51.93 -1.23
N GLY A 200 -3.55 -51.08 -0.45
CA GLY A 200 -2.20 -51.31 0.06
C GLY A 200 -1.08 -51.00 -0.93
N GLN A 201 -1.35 -50.19 -1.95
CA GLN A 201 -0.32 -49.69 -2.86
C GLN A 201 0.34 -48.45 -2.25
N GLU A 202 1.68 -48.40 -2.29
CA GLU A 202 2.47 -47.24 -1.89
C GLU A 202 2.60 -46.25 -3.06
N ALA A 203 2.79 -44.97 -2.75
CA ALA A 203 2.98 -43.96 -3.77
C ALA A 203 4.32 -44.22 -4.49
N PRO A 204 4.42 -44.03 -5.82
CA PRO A 204 5.62 -44.39 -6.57
C PRO A 204 6.87 -43.51 -6.31
N GLY A 205 6.90 -42.73 -5.21
CA GLY A 205 8.05 -41.97 -4.70
C GLY A 205 8.55 -42.39 -3.32
N GLU A 206 7.86 -43.29 -2.60
CA GLU A 206 8.23 -43.70 -1.22
C GLU A 206 9.39 -44.72 -1.15
N ALA A 207 9.94 -45.16 -2.28
CA ALA A 207 11.04 -46.12 -2.32
C ALA A 207 12.41 -45.39 -2.43
N GLU A 208 13.01 -45.04 -1.29
CA GLU A 208 14.46 -44.83 -1.16
C GLU A 208 15.22 -46.16 -0.95
#